data_AF-A0A167WI52-F1
#
_entry.id   AF-A0A167WI52-F1
#
_cell.length_a   1.000
_cell.length_b   1.000
_cell.length_c   1.000
_cell.angle_alpha   90.00
_cell.angle_beta   90.00
_cell.angle_gamma   90.00
#
_symmetry.space_group_name_H-M   'P 1'
#
loop_
_entity.id
_entity.type
_entity.pdbx_description
1 polymer ?
#
loop_
_entity_poly.entity_id
_entity_poly.type
_entity_poly.pdbx_seq_one_letter_code
_entity_poly.pdbx_strand_id
1 'polypeptide(L)'
;MVNVLLESIRKNQIQIAMEHTNALQIVQKDTFEGVETIMATIAIAASSSVRLQSQLVGLTFMRITTPADPTQEETELRADKVIEKQNMLEKNLDRLQKASHEMSLDVEGNYSKAESFIRSAAAQGAQLAVLPEYHLQGWVGSREALLGSARRSPEFLARYRALARELGVCIVPGTLLEDVSAPSDAHDEPALANVAYFLGPDGAVCGRYQKRNLWHPEKPLLRAPSGDGDGATPHHIAFDTPLGVRAGMLVCWDLSFPEAFRALAADGARLVVVPSFWVARDVGEPVNPVNRHAERLFLDTMCVARAFENSCAVVYVNCGGATAAEAETAAGTVREGHDAEGREHAGVSQAAMPMVGAVARIGHGAEEMRVVELDLGLLEVAEKAYKPRDDMERRGWKYEADVSGIWRTQDL
;
A
#
# COMPACT_ATOMS: atom_id res chain seq x y z
N MET A 1 -3.21 -4.94 -60.90
CA MET A 1 -4.17 -3.84 -60.63
C MET A 1 -4.19 -3.46 -59.15
N VAL A 2 -4.52 -4.37 -58.21
CA VAL A 2 -4.59 -4.07 -56.76
C VAL A 2 -3.33 -3.35 -56.21
N ASN A 3 -2.12 -3.83 -56.52
CA ASN A 3 -0.88 -3.21 -56.03
C ASN A 3 -0.69 -1.74 -56.51
N VAL A 4 -1.22 -1.38 -57.68
CA VAL A 4 -1.18 0.00 -58.21
C VAL A 4 -2.13 0.91 -57.42
N LEU A 5 -3.23 0.36 -56.88
CA LEU A 5 -4.14 1.10 -56.00
C LEU A 5 -3.52 1.36 -54.63
N LEU A 6 -2.88 0.34 -54.04
CA LEU A 6 -2.20 0.43 -52.75
C LEU A 6 -1.03 1.44 -52.76
N GLU A 7 -0.26 1.48 -53.85
CA GLU A 7 0.86 2.43 -53.99
C GLU A 7 0.39 3.87 -54.21
N SER A 8 -0.79 4.07 -54.81
CA SER A 8 -1.43 5.39 -54.95
C SER A 8 -1.90 5.94 -53.60
N ILE A 9 -2.57 5.11 -52.78
CA ILE A 9 -2.99 5.48 -51.41
C ILE A 9 -1.77 5.85 -50.55
N ARG A 10 -0.67 5.09 -50.66
CA ARG A 10 0.56 5.34 -49.88
C ARG A 10 1.28 6.64 -50.24
N LYS A 11 1.06 7.21 -51.44
CA LYS A 11 1.66 8.50 -51.85
C LYS A 11 0.83 9.70 -51.37
N ASN A 12 -0.49 9.63 -51.38
CA ASN A 12 -1.35 10.76 -51.00
C ASN A 12 -1.26 11.19 -49.52
N GLN A 13 -0.96 10.29 -48.59
CA GLN A 13 -0.86 10.67 -47.17
C GLN A 13 0.46 11.37 -46.79
N ILE A 14 1.51 11.24 -47.60
CA ILE A 14 2.79 11.94 -47.35
C ILE A 14 2.71 13.41 -47.79
N GLN A 15 1.97 13.69 -48.88
CA GLN A 15 1.71 15.04 -49.37
C GLN A 15 1.05 15.94 -48.31
N ILE A 16 -0.02 15.45 -47.68
CA ILE A 16 -0.81 16.17 -46.67
C ILE A 16 0.03 16.49 -45.41
N ALA A 17 0.89 15.56 -44.99
CA ALA A 17 1.78 15.77 -43.84
C ALA A 17 2.81 16.90 -44.07
N MET A 18 3.30 17.06 -45.31
CA MET A 18 4.24 18.13 -45.66
C MET A 18 3.53 19.50 -45.78
N GLU A 19 2.32 19.55 -46.32
CA GLU A 19 1.57 20.81 -46.49
C GLU A 19 1.19 21.45 -45.15
N HIS A 20 0.84 20.65 -44.13
CA HIS A 20 0.59 21.15 -42.77
C HIS A 20 1.85 21.71 -42.08
N THR A 21 3.06 21.30 -42.49
CA THR A 21 4.32 21.72 -41.85
C THR A 21 4.72 23.15 -42.25
N ASN A 22 4.40 23.58 -43.48
CA ASN A 22 4.73 24.94 -43.96
C ASN A 22 3.73 26.03 -43.52
N ALA A 23 2.54 25.65 -43.03
CA ALA A 23 1.51 26.61 -42.62
C ALA A 23 1.86 27.43 -41.36
N LEU A 24 2.83 26.98 -40.56
CA LEU A 24 3.17 27.56 -39.25
C LEU A 24 4.20 28.71 -39.28
N GLN A 25 4.71 29.12 -40.45
CA GLN A 25 5.63 30.27 -40.57
C GLN A 25 4.98 31.59 -41.03
N ILE A 26 3.67 31.62 -41.34
CA ILE A 26 3.00 32.83 -41.87
C ILE A 26 1.62 33.10 -41.24
N VAL A 27 1.57 33.38 -39.92
CA VAL A 27 0.68 34.42 -39.35
C VAL A 27 1.39 35.03 -38.13
N GLN A 28 1.68 36.34 -38.16
CA GLN A 28 2.07 37.07 -36.95
C GLN A 28 1.37 38.44 -36.90
N LYS A 29 0.07 38.44 -36.57
CA LYS A 29 -0.65 39.52 -35.86
C LYS A 29 -2.10 39.13 -35.52
N ASP A 30 -2.66 39.89 -34.59
CA ASP A 30 -4.10 40.04 -34.32
C ASP A 30 -4.89 38.80 -33.83
N THR A 31 -4.53 38.27 -32.66
CA THR A 31 -5.49 37.90 -31.58
C THR A 31 -4.76 37.48 -30.30
N PHE A 32 -4.66 38.35 -29.29
CA PHE A 32 -3.88 38.05 -28.08
C PHE A 32 -4.60 37.14 -27.05
N GLU A 33 -5.93 37.10 -27.06
CA GLU A 33 -6.73 36.20 -26.17
C GLU A 33 -6.65 34.72 -26.60
N GLY A 34 -6.38 34.46 -27.89
CA GLY A 34 -6.16 33.11 -28.39
C GLY A 34 -4.86 32.47 -27.89
N VAL A 35 -3.83 33.28 -27.63
CA VAL A 35 -2.48 32.78 -27.31
C VAL A 35 -2.41 32.21 -25.88
N GLU A 36 -3.07 32.81 -24.89
CA GLU A 36 -3.14 32.19 -23.55
C GLU A 36 -3.93 30.87 -23.59
N THR A 37 -5.04 30.81 -24.33
CA THR A 37 -5.83 29.59 -24.51
C THR A 37 -5.01 28.50 -25.23
N ILE A 38 -4.23 28.86 -26.25
CA ILE A 38 -3.36 27.94 -26.98
C ILE A 38 -2.14 27.53 -26.14
N MET A 39 -1.54 28.42 -25.35
CA MET A 39 -0.44 28.07 -24.44
C MET A 39 -0.92 27.21 -23.27
N ALA A 40 -2.13 27.42 -22.75
CA ALA A 40 -2.77 26.50 -21.80
C ALA A 40 -3.07 25.15 -22.47
N THR A 41 -3.58 25.14 -23.69
CA THR A 41 -3.83 23.89 -24.45
C THR A 41 -2.53 23.15 -24.81
N ILE A 42 -1.44 23.88 -25.09
CA ILE A 42 -0.10 23.31 -25.33
C ILE A 42 0.54 22.84 -24.02
N ALA A 43 0.32 23.51 -22.90
CA ALA A 43 0.71 23.01 -21.58
C ALA A 43 -0.03 21.70 -21.24
N ILE A 44 -1.34 21.64 -21.51
CA ILE A 44 -2.19 20.44 -21.36
C ILE A 44 -1.78 19.33 -22.34
N ALA A 45 -1.39 19.66 -23.57
CA ALA A 45 -0.89 18.71 -24.56
C ALA A 45 0.51 18.19 -24.22
N ALA A 46 1.40 19.05 -23.70
CA ALA A 46 2.72 18.65 -23.21
C ALA A 46 2.61 17.76 -21.96
N SER A 47 1.73 18.11 -21.01
CA SER A 47 1.44 17.28 -19.82
C SER A 47 0.67 16.00 -20.14
N SER A 48 0.21 15.79 -21.38
CA SER A 48 -0.38 14.53 -21.85
C SER A 48 0.48 13.78 -22.89
N SER A 49 1.64 14.33 -23.26
CA SER A 49 2.62 13.70 -24.18
C SER A 49 3.83 13.09 -23.49
N VAL A 50 4.01 13.29 -22.18
CA VAL A 50 4.92 12.50 -21.34
C VAL A 50 4.09 11.69 -20.35
N ARG A 51 3.74 10.45 -20.71
CA ARG A 51 3.19 9.49 -19.75
C ARG A 51 4.32 9.02 -18.82
N LEU A 52 4.53 9.75 -17.73
CA LEU A 52 5.45 9.35 -16.66
C LEU A 52 5.07 7.95 -16.16
N GLN A 53 6.07 7.05 -16.11
CA GLN A 53 5.87 5.63 -15.85
C GLN A 53 5.76 5.37 -14.34
N SER A 54 4.56 5.59 -13.79
CA SER A 54 4.28 5.30 -12.39
C SER A 54 4.19 3.79 -12.14
N GLN A 55 5.04 3.28 -11.24
CA GLN A 55 4.88 1.95 -10.66
C GLN A 55 3.73 2.01 -9.65
N LEU A 56 2.54 1.61 -10.07
CA LEU A 56 1.31 1.83 -9.32
C LEU A 56 1.00 0.73 -8.30
N VAL A 57 0.07 1.08 -7.40
CA VAL A 57 0.02 0.52 -6.05
C VAL A 57 -1.43 0.50 -5.57
N GLY A 58 -1.95 -0.66 -5.17
CA GLY A 58 -3.29 -0.78 -4.56
C GLY A 58 -3.36 -0.05 -3.21
N LEU A 59 -4.32 0.86 -3.04
CA LEU A 59 -4.45 1.67 -1.83
C LEU A 59 -5.75 1.34 -1.10
N THR A 60 -5.79 1.51 0.22
CA THR A 60 -7.00 1.23 1.00
C THR A 60 -7.13 2.23 2.13
N PHE A 61 -8.30 2.87 2.19
CA PHE A 61 -8.58 3.98 3.08
C PHE A 61 -9.71 3.61 4.01
N MET A 62 -9.72 4.22 5.18
CA MET A 62 -10.58 3.77 6.27
C MET A 62 -11.26 4.94 6.97
N ARG A 63 -12.59 4.87 6.97
CA ARG A 63 -13.43 5.58 7.90
C ARG A 63 -13.55 4.71 9.15
N ILE A 64 -12.95 5.14 10.24
CA ILE A 64 -13.17 4.48 11.53
C ILE A 64 -14.43 5.09 12.15
N THR A 65 -15.22 4.26 12.82
CA THR A 65 -16.33 4.70 13.67
C THR A 65 -16.14 4.14 15.07
N THR A 66 -15.80 5.04 15.99
CA THR A 66 -15.80 4.78 17.44
C THR A 66 -17.12 5.28 18.02
N PRO A 67 -18.08 4.41 18.35
CA PRO A 67 -19.29 4.85 19.02
C PRO A 67 -18.99 5.30 20.46
N ALA A 68 -19.69 6.32 20.93
CA ALA A 68 -19.90 6.49 22.36
C ALA A 68 -20.85 5.38 22.85
N ASP A 69 -20.54 4.80 24.00
CA ASP A 69 -21.11 3.59 24.65
C ASP A 69 -22.55 3.20 24.17
N PRO A 70 -22.68 2.34 23.14
CA PRO A 70 -23.96 1.99 22.53
C PRO A 70 -24.64 0.80 23.24
N THR A 71 -25.93 0.61 22.97
CA THR A 71 -26.65 -0.54 23.53
C THR A 71 -26.41 -1.84 22.73
N GLN A 72 -26.63 -2.99 23.37
CA GLN A 72 -26.38 -4.30 22.76
C GLN A 72 -27.23 -4.54 21.49
N GLU A 73 -28.52 -4.18 21.54
CA GLU A 73 -29.47 -4.35 20.43
C GLU A 73 -29.11 -3.49 19.20
N GLU A 74 -28.56 -2.29 19.42
CA GLU A 74 -28.02 -1.44 18.34
C GLU A 74 -26.75 -2.01 17.70
N THR A 75 -26.03 -2.88 18.40
CA THR A 75 -24.74 -3.42 17.96
C THR A 75 -24.93 -4.65 17.07
N GLU A 76 -25.86 -5.53 17.45
CA GLU A 76 -26.27 -6.69 16.65
C GLU A 76 -26.84 -6.25 15.29
N LEU A 77 -27.73 -5.24 15.27
CA LEU A 77 -28.32 -4.67 14.05
C LEU A 77 -27.31 -3.98 13.09
N ARG A 78 -26.09 -3.67 13.54
CA ARG A 78 -25.01 -3.14 12.67
C ARG A 78 -24.28 -4.27 11.95
N ALA A 79 -24.03 -5.40 12.60
CA ALA A 79 -23.29 -6.52 12.03
C ALA A 79 -23.98 -7.07 10.76
N ASP A 80 -25.29 -7.31 10.82
CA ASP A 80 -26.07 -7.83 9.67
C ASP A 80 -26.01 -6.89 8.45
N LYS A 81 -26.08 -5.57 8.68
CA LYS A 81 -26.03 -4.55 7.60
C LYS A 81 -24.67 -4.42 6.94
N VAL A 82 -23.59 -4.77 7.64
CA VAL A 82 -22.25 -4.87 7.05
C VAL A 82 -22.20 -6.06 6.09
N ILE A 83 -22.70 -7.22 6.53
CA ILE A 83 -22.69 -8.48 5.75
C ILE A 83 -23.55 -8.35 4.47
N GLU A 84 -24.77 -7.81 4.57
CA GLU A 84 -25.67 -7.69 3.42
C GLU A 84 -25.05 -6.85 2.27
N LYS A 85 -24.34 -5.78 2.62
CA LYS A 85 -23.77 -4.80 1.68
C LYS A 85 -22.60 -5.33 0.86
N GLN A 86 -21.95 -6.42 1.29
CA GLN A 86 -20.76 -6.98 0.63
C GLN A 86 -21.06 -7.68 -0.70
N ASN A 87 -22.26 -8.26 -0.87
CA ASN A 87 -22.55 -9.24 -1.93
C ASN A 87 -22.85 -8.65 -3.33
N MET A 88 -22.76 -7.33 -3.50
CA MET A 88 -23.45 -6.63 -4.60
C MET A 88 -22.57 -6.00 -5.70
N LEU A 89 -21.23 -6.12 -5.66
CA LEU A 89 -20.33 -5.17 -6.35
C LEU A 89 -19.41 -5.67 -7.48
N GLU A 90 -19.51 -6.91 -7.97
CA GLU A 90 -18.59 -7.46 -9.00
C GLU A 90 -19.22 -7.62 -10.40
N LYS A 91 -18.86 -6.76 -11.38
CA LYS A 91 -18.89 -7.04 -12.85
C LYS A 91 -18.41 -5.88 -13.75
N ASN A 92 -17.67 -6.25 -14.82
CA ASN A 92 -17.33 -5.46 -16.04
C ASN A 92 -16.30 -4.31 -15.86
N LEU A 93 -15.46 -3.90 -16.82
CA LEU A 93 -15.23 -4.28 -18.24
C LEU A 93 -13.75 -4.01 -18.65
N ASP A 94 -13.31 -4.41 -19.86
CA ASP A 94 -11.90 -4.44 -20.33
C ASP A 94 -11.70 -3.77 -21.74
N ARG A 95 -10.50 -3.19 -22.04
CA ARG A 95 -9.73 -3.23 -23.34
C ARG A 95 -8.61 -2.16 -23.59
N LEU A 96 -7.38 -2.65 -23.87
CA LEU A 96 -6.38 -2.23 -24.91
C LEU A 96 -5.54 -0.87 -24.89
N GLN A 97 -4.22 -0.95 -24.54
CA GLN A 97 -2.99 -0.39 -25.23
C GLN A 97 -2.45 1.08 -25.01
N LYS A 98 -1.16 1.52 -25.14
CA LYS A 98 0.29 1.03 -25.17
C LYS A 98 1.28 2.24 -24.78
N ALA A 99 2.63 2.43 -24.90
CA ALA A 99 3.82 1.88 -25.66
C ALA A 99 5.30 2.22 -25.13
N SER A 100 6.17 1.23 -24.79
CA SER A 100 7.69 1.14 -24.83
C SER A 100 8.70 1.74 -23.76
N HIS A 101 9.97 1.23 -23.82
CA HIS A 101 11.09 1.06 -22.82
C HIS A 101 11.71 2.27 -22.05
N GLU A 102 12.63 1.94 -21.11
CA GLU A 102 13.24 2.73 -19.99
C GLU A 102 12.42 2.83 -18.68
N MET A 103 12.75 1.97 -17.71
CA MET A 103 11.98 1.76 -16.46
C MET A 103 12.53 2.59 -15.30
N SER A 104 12.07 3.83 -15.17
CA SER A 104 12.42 4.71 -14.05
C SER A 104 11.43 4.61 -12.89
N LEU A 105 11.92 4.77 -11.66
CA LEU A 105 11.10 4.78 -10.46
C LEU A 105 10.50 6.19 -10.30
N ASP A 106 9.29 6.40 -10.83
CA ASP A 106 8.60 7.69 -10.76
C ASP A 106 8.03 7.98 -9.36
N VAL A 107 8.95 8.25 -8.44
CA VAL A 107 8.68 8.60 -7.04
C VAL A 107 7.79 9.85 -6.91
N GLU A 108 7.84 10.79 -7.88
CA GLU A 108 6.98 11.98 -7.88
C GLU A 108 5.55 11.68 -8.35
N GLY A 109 5.38 10.95 -9.45
CA GLY A 109 4.06 10.53 -9.91
C GLY A 109 3.39 9.57 -8.93
N ASN A 110 4.15 8.65 -8.33
CA ASN A 110 3.65 7.75 -7.28
C ASN A 110 3.22 8.51 -6.02
N TYR A 111 4.00 9.50 -5.56
CA TYR A 111 3.56 10.41 -4.49
C TYR A 111 2.29 11.18 -4.90
N SER A 112 2.27 11.77 -6.10
CA SER A 112 1.16 12.63 -6.57
C SER A 112 -0.15 11.84 -6.74
N LYS A 113 -0.04 10.57 -7.17
CA LYS A 113 -1.12 9.60 -7.24
C LYS A 113 -1.65 9.29 -5.84
N ALA A 114 -0.76 8.97 -4.90
CA ALA A 114 -1.12 8.71 -3.51
C ALA A 114 -1.78 9.93 -2.86
N GLU A 115 -1.26 11.15 -3.07
CA GLU A 115 -1.88 12.39 -2.59
C GLU A 115 -3.29 12.59 -3.13
N SER A 116 -3.50 12.39 -4.44
CA SER A 116 -4.83 12.47 -5.06
C SER A 116 -5.83 11.49 -4.42
N PHE A 117 -5.40 10.25 -4.17
CA PHE A 117 -6.21 9.25 -3.48
C PHE A 117 -6.46 9.59 -1.99
N ILE A 118 -5.47 10.09 -1.26
CA ILE A 118 -5.63 10.57 0.14
C ILE A 118 -6.65 11.71 0.20
N ARG A 119 -6.56 12.69 -0.70
CA ARG A 119 -7.53 13.80 -0.81
C ARG A 119 -8.94 13.30 -1.13
N SER A 120 -9.06 12.34 -2.06
CA SER A 120 -10.34 11.71 -2.41
C SER A 120 -10.96 10.92 -1.25
N ALA A 121 -10.15 10.24 -0.44
CA ALA A 121 -10.61 9.51 0.73
C ALA A 121 -11.01 10.43 1.89
N ALA A 122 -10.23 11.50 2.15
CA ALA A 122 -10.59 12.52 3.13
C ALA A 122 -11.92 13.20 2.77
N ALA A 123 -12.17 13.51 1.49
CA ALA A 123 -13.44 14.03 1.00
C ALA A 123 -14.62 13.06 1.18
N GLN A 124 -14.37 11.75 1.32
CA GLN A 124 -15.37 10.72 1.66
C GLN A 124 -15.51 10.49 3.18
N GLY A 125 -14.79 11.24 4.01
CA GLY A 125 -14.83 11.12 5.47
C GLY A 125 -13.98 9.95 6.02
N ALA A 126 -12.94 9.52 5.30
CA ALA A 126 -11.92 8.64 5.88
C ALA A 126 -11.17 9.35 7.00
N GLN A 127 -10.90 8.64 8.10
CA GLN A 127 -10.11 9.15 9.24
C GLN A 127 -8.66 8.65 9.21
N LEU A 128 -8.41 7.53 8.51
CA LEU A 128 -7.10 6.91 8.35
C LEU A 128 -6.88 6.54 6.88
N ALA A 129 -5.82 7.10 6.30
CA ALA A 129 -5.25 6.66 5.03
C ALA A 129 -4.17 5.60 5.28
N VAL A 130 -4.12 4.56 4.45
CA VAL A 130 -3.04 3.56 4.47
C VAL A 130 -2.58 3.29 3.04
N LEU A 131 -1.27 3.40 2.83
CA LEU A 131 -0.60 3.00 1.59
C LEU A 131 0.21 1.70 1.84
N PRO A 132 0.55 0.92 0.80
CA PRO A 132 1.46 -0.23 0.90
C PRO A 132 2.91 0.08 1.21
N GLU A 133 3.62 -0.97 1.62
CA GLU A 133 5.08 -1.01 1.65
C GLU A 133 5.67 -0.60 0.28
N TYR A 134 6.73 0.21 0.32
CA TYR A 134 7.46 0.70 -0.84
C TYR A 134 6.66 1.48 -1.90
N HIS A 135 5.48 2.02 -1.60
CA HIS A 135 4.59 2.61 -2.63
C HIS A 135 5.21 3.73 -3.48
N LEU A 136 6.27 4.39 -3.00
CA LEU A 136 7.01 5.41 -3.76
C LEU A 136 7.86 4.82 -4.88
N GLN A 137 8.56 3.70 -4.65
CA GLN A 137 9.63 3.21 -5.55
C GLN A 137 9.55 1.71 -5.90
N GLY A 138 8.50 1.02 -5.46
CA GLY A 138 8.36 -0.44 -5.58
C GLY A 138 9.47 -1.21 -4.86
N TRP A 139 9.48 -2.53 -5.06
CA TRP A 139 10.64 -3.34 -4.69
C TRP A 139 11.56 -3.54 -5.90
N VAL A 140 12.82 -3.10 -5.78
CA VAL A 140 13.88 -3.32 -6.77
C VAL A 140 15.12 -3.93 -6.12
N GLY A 141 15.69 -4.96 -6.74
CA GLY A 141 16.88 -5.66 -6.24
C GLY A 141 18.21 -4.87 -6.38
N SER A 142 18.16 -3.55 -6.55
CA SER A 142 19.33 -2.70 -6.79
C SER A 142 19.62 -1.81 -5.57
N ARG A 143 20.74 -2.08 -4.89
CA ARG A 143 21.22 -1.29 -3.73
C ARG A 143 21.32 0.21 -4.05
N GLU A 144 21.76 0.56 -5.26
CA GLU A 144 21.91 1.96 -5.69
C GLU A 144 20.55 2.67 -5.83
N ALA A 145 19.55 2.01 -6.43
CA ALA A 145 18.21 2.55 -6.58
C ALA A 145 17.49 2.69 -5.23
N LEU A 146 17.61 1.69 -4.34
CA LEU A 146 17.06 1.75 -2.99
C LEU A 146 17.72 2.87 -2.15
N LEU A 147 19.05 3.03 -2.22
CA LEU A 147 19.76 4.18 -1.62
C LEU A 147 19.30 5.52 -2.23
N GLY A 148 18.94 5.53 -3.52
CA GLY A 148 18.33 6.67 -4.20
C GLY A 148 17.01 7.11 -3.54
N SER A 149 16.10 6.17 -3.29
CA SER A 149 14.84 6.47 -2.58
C SER A 149 15.06 6.80 -1.10
N ALA A 150 16.00 6.11 -0.42
CA ALA A 150 16.31 6.37 0.98
C ALA A 150 16.73 7.82 1.22
N ARG A 151 17.58 8.39 0.36
CA ARG A 151 17.96 9.81 0.39
C ARG A 151 16.78 10.79 0.23
N ARG A 152 15.68 10.36 -0.41
CA ARG A 152 14.46 11.17 -0.59
C ARG A 152 13.39 10.92 0.48
N SER A 153 13.46 9.82 1.22
CA SER A 153 12.43 9.45 2.20
C SER A 153 12.13 10.52 3.27
N PRO A 154 13.10 11.31 3.79
CA PRO A 154 12.81 12.44 4.68
C PRO A 154 11.97 13.55 4.04
N GLU A 155 12.14 13.79 2.72
CA GLU A 155 11.37 14.77 1.95
C GLU A 155 9.90 14.34 1.86
N PHE A 156 9.66 13.07 1.50
CA PHE A 156 8.31 12.52 1.39
C PHE A 156 7.62 12.36 2.74
N LEU A 157 8.36 12.01 3.80
CA LEU A 157 7.82 12.04 5.16
C LEU A 157 7.35 13.44 5.55
N ALA A 158 8.10 14.50 5.21
CA ALA A 158 7.67 15.87 5.44
C ALA A 158 6.42 16.25 4.60
N ARG A 159 6.34 15.82 3.34
CA ARG A 159 5.19 16.02 2.46
C ARG A 159 3.93 15.32 2.99
N TYR A 160 4.01 14.05 3.39
CA TYR A 160 2.88 13.33 3.99
C TYR A 160 2.45 13.91 5.35
N ARG A 161 3.38 14.41 6.17
CA ARG A 161 3.06 15.11 7.42
C ARG A 161 2.34 16.44 7.18
N ALA A 162 2.71 17.17 6.12
CA ALA A 162 1.99 18.37 5.71
C ALA A 162 0.57 18.03 5.22
N LEU A 163 0.43 16.98 4.40
CA LEU A 163 -0.84 16.52 3.85
C LEU A 163 -1.81 16.00 4.93
N ALA A 164 -1.32 15.25 5.92
CA ALA A 164 -2.10 14.79 7.07
C ALA A 164 -2.71 15.97 7.85
N ARG A 165 -1.88 17.00 8.10
CA ARG A 165 -2.28 18.24 8.77
C ARG A 165 -3.22 19.13 7.94
N GLU A 166 -3.06 19.14 6.62
CA GLU A 166 -3.92 19.92 5.71
C GLU A 166 -5.34 19.33 5.66
N LEU A 167 -5.44 18.00 5.63
CA LEU A 167 -6.71 17.28 5.50
C LEU A 167 -7.37 16.91 6.83
N GLY A 168 -6.64 16.98 7.94
CA GLY A 168 -7.14 16.58 9.26
C GLY A 168 -7.35 15.07 9.41
N VAL A 169 -6.57 14.25 8.70
CA VAL A 169 -6.69 12.78 8.70
C VAL A 169 -5.39 12.11 9.13
N CYS A 170 -5.48 10.94 9.76
CA CYS A 170 -4.31 10.11 10.02
C CYS A 170 -3.79 9.50 8.71
N ILE A 171 -2.48 9.32 8.57
CA ILE A 171 -1.86 8.72 7.38
C ILE A 171 -0.79 7.71 7.81
N VAL A 172 -0.89 6.47 7.31
CA VAL A 172 0.24 5.53 7.23
C VAL A 172 0.76 5.59 5.80
N PRO A 173 1.87 6.30 5.52
CA PRO A 173 2.34 6.59 4.18
C PRO A 173 3.17 5.41 3.64
N GLY A 174 2.63 4.20 3.73
CA GLY A 174 3.32 3.00 3.32
C GLY A 174 4.54 2.69 4.17
N THR A 175 5.62 2.33 3.49
CA THR A 175 6.96 2.34 4.10
C THR A 175 7.93 3.19 3.31
N LEU A 176 8.86 3.77 4.05
CA LEU A 176 9.96 4.58 3.56
C LEU A 176 11.27 3.85 3.88
N LEU A 177 12.32 4.16 3.11
CA LEU A 177 13.65 3.60 3.31
C LEU A 177 14.50 4.59 4.11
N GLU A 178 15.11 4.15 5.20
CA GLU A 178 16.05 4.96 5.98
C GLU A 178 17.46 4.44 5.79
N ASP A 179 18.43 5.34 5.54
CA ASP A 179 19.84 4.98 5.57
C ASP A 179 20.29 4.83 7.03
N VAL A 180 20.67 3.60 7.38
CA VAL A 180 21.12 3.18 8.72
C VAL A 180 22.56 2.68 8.67
N SER A 181 23.35 3.15 7.69
CA SER A 181 24.80 2.97 7.73
C SER A 181 25.39 3.70 8.94
N ALA A 182 25.94 2.94 9.89
CA ALA A 182 26.72 3.52 10.98
C ALA A 182 27.98 4.21 10.39
N PRO A 183 28.43 5.36 10.93
CA PRO A 183 29.62 6.06 10.42
C PRO A 183 30.95 5.30 10.53
N SER A 184 30.96 4.07 11.06
CA SER A 184 32.15 3.25 11.30
C SER A 184 31.86 1.75 11.16
N ASP A 185 32.75 1.07 10.42
CA ASP A 185 33.22 -0.30 10.67
C ASP A 185 32.30 -1.51 10.40
N ALA A 186 31.51 -1.47 9.32
CA ALA A 186 31.20 -2.67 8.54
C ALA A 186 30.91 -2.35 7.06
N HIS A 187 31.80 -2.74 6.13
CA HIS A 187 31.57 -2.54 4.69
C HIS A 187 30.58 -3.56 4.08
N ASP A 188 30.37 -4.70 4.73
CA ASP A 188 29.62 -5.84 4.21
C ASP A 188 28.15 -5.90 4.69
N GLU A 189 27.77 -5.11 5.70
CA GLU A 189 26.40 -5.14 6.21
C GLU A 189 25.41 -4.32 5.35
N PRO A 190 24.13 -4.74 5.30
CA PRO A 190 23.05 -3.92 4.77
C PRO A 190 22.94 -2.54 5.43
N ALA A 191 22.69 -1.52 4.61
CA ALA A 191 22.69 -0.11 5.02
C ALA A 191 21.29 0.52 5.09
N LEU A 192 20.22 -0.23 4.81
CA LEU A 192 18.87 0.32 4.66
C LEU A 192 17.86 -0.32 5.62
N ALA A 193 17.12 0.49 6.35
CA ALA A 193 15.96 0.07 7.11
C ALA A 193 14.68 0.31 6.30
N ASN A 194 13.70 -0.59 6.45
CA ASN A 194 12.36 -0.45 5.87
C ASN A 194 11.39 -0.08 7.00
N VAL A 195 10.77 1.11 6.91
CA VAL A 195 10.12 1.76 8.05
C VAL A 195 8.72 2.28 7.70
N ALA A 196 7.73 1.77 8.44
CA ALA A 196 6.37 2.29 8.47
C ALA A 196 6.26 3.45 9.47
N TYR A 197 5.41 4.43 9.15
CA TYR A 197 5.09 5.58 9.99
C TYR A 197 3.58 5.66 10.20
N PHE A 198 3.14 6.07 11.39
CA PHE A 198 1.76 6.48 11.63
C PHE A 198 1.73 7.98 11.93
N LEU A 199 1.09 8.75 11.07
CA LEU A 199 0.97 10.20 11.17
C LEU A 199 -0.40 10.59 11.72
N GLY A 200 -0.42 11.50 12.68
CA GLY A 200 -1.65 12.11 13.21
C GLY A 200 -2.24 13.19 12.29
N PRO A 201 -3.49 13.62 12.53
CA PRO A 201 -4.19 14.63 11.74
C PRO A 201 -3.65 16.07 11.95
N ASP A 202 -2.63 16.22 12.79
CA ASP A 202 -1.82 17.42 13.02
C ASP A 202 -0.45 17.36 12.33
N GLY A 203 -0.10 16.23 11.70
CA GLY A 203 1.21 15.95 11.14
C GLY A 203 2.28 15.54 12.17
N ALA A 204 1.90 15.16 13.40
CA ALA A 204 2.80 14.48 14.33
C ALA A 204 3.05 13.03 13.90
N VAL A 205 4.15 12.43 14.39
CA VAL A 205 4.40 10.99 14.26
C VAL A 205 3.91 10.33 15.55
N CYS A 206 2.81 9.58 15.48
CA CYS A 206 2.28 8.82 16.61
C CYS A 206 3.05 7.50 16.82
N GLY A 207 3.57 6.93 15.72
CA GLY A 207 4.39 5.72 15.76
C GLY A 207 5.36 5.62 14.59
N ARG A 208 6.51 4.98 14.82
CA ARG A 208 7.50 4.57 13.80
C ARG A 208 7.81 3.09 14.05
N TYR A 209 7.75 2.27 13.00
CA TYR A 209 8.02 0.83 13.09
C TYR A 209 8.95 0.39 11.96
N GLN A 210 10.08 -0.22 12.32
CA GLN A 210 11.01 -0.83 11.36
C GLN A 210 10.68 -2.32 11.21
N LYS A 211 10.54 -2.79 9.97
CA LYS A 211 10.23 -4.19 9.63
C LYS A 211 11.25 -5.13 10.31
N ARG A 212 10.75 -6.05 11.14
CA ARG A 212 11.60 -7.01 11.87
C ARG A 212 11.83 -8.27 11.06
N ASN A 213 10.77 -8.86 10.50
CA ASN A 213 10.87 -10.06 9.69
C ASN A 213 11.11 -9.70 8.23
N LEU A 214 12.37 -9.56 7.83
CA LEU A 214 12.74 -9.39 6.42
C LEU A 214 12.41 -10.63 5.59
N TRP A 215 11.79 -10.42 4.43
CA TRP A 215 11.57 -11.43 3.41
C TRP A 215 12.93 -11.84 2.79
N HIS A 216 13.06 -13.07 2.30
CA HIS A 216 14.39 -13.59 1.92
C HIS A 216 15.13 -12.79 0.81
N PRO A 217 14.48 -12.14 -0.18
CA PRO A 217 15.17 -11.28 -1.15
C PRO A 217 15.62 -9.93 -0.57
N GLU A 218 15.08 -9.52 0.58
CA GLU A 218 15.41 -8.24 1.23
C GLU A 218 16.71 -8.32 2.05
N LYS A 219 17.01 -9.49 2.62
CA LYS A 219 18.13 -9.71 3.55
C LYS A 219 19.53 -9.29 3.04
N PRO A 220 19.87 -9.38 1.74
CA PRO A 220 21.13 -8.86 1.21
C PRO A 220 21.19 -7.33 1.07
N LEU A 221 20.06 -6.63 1.21
CA LEU A 221 19.91 -5.19 0.91
C LEU A 221 19.46 -4.38 2.12
N LEU A 222 18.70 -4.97 3.04
CA LEU A 222 18.07 -4.32 4.19
C LEU A 222 18.53 -4.88 5.56
N ARG A 223 18.44 -4.04 6.59
CA ARG A 223 18.80 -4.30 7.98
C ARG A 223 17.54 -4.39 8.86
N ALA A 224 17.31 -5.54 9.47
CA ALA A 224 16.36 -5.69 10.58
C ALA A 224 16.97 -5.06 11.85
N PRO A 225 16.19 -4.60 12.84
CA PRO A 225 16.72 -4.10 14.10
C PRO A 225 17.55 -5.16 14.83
N SER A 226 18.72 -4.76 15.33
CA SER A 226 19.49 -5.54 16.30
C SER A 226 18.81 -5.51 17.67
N GLY A 227 18.82 -6.64 18.39
CA GLY A 227 18.50 -6.65 19.82
C GLY A 227 19.63 -6.07 20.68
N ASP A 228 20.86 -6.21 20.21
CA ASP A 228 22.09 -5.98 20.98
C ASP A 228 22.79 -4.66 20.62
N GLY A 229 22.17 -3.52 20.93
CA GLY A 229 22.88 -2.22 20.90
C GLY A 229 22.01 -0.96 20.94
N ASP A 230 20.84 -1.01 20.31
CA ASP A 230 20.07 0.18 19.91
C ASP A 230 19.26 0.83 21.06
N GLY A 231 19.14 0.16 22.20
CA GLY A 231 18.02 0.38 23.13
C GLY A 231 16.67 -0.06 22.55
N ALA A 232 16.69 -0.83 21.45
CA ALA A 232 15.51 -1.37 20.80
C ALA A 232 14.72 -2.25 21.78
N THR A 233 13.43 -1.95 21.92
CA THR A 233 12.55 -2.77 22.73
C THR A 233 12.36 -4.14 22.08
N PRO A 234 12.49 -5.26 22.83
CA PRO A 234 12.46 -6.60 22.25
C PRO A 234 11.09 -6.96 21.63
N HIS A 235 10.02 -6.29 22.05
CA HIS A 235 8.65 -6.52 21.59
C HIS A 235 8.23 -5.55 20.48
N HIS A 236 7.20 -5.93 19.71
CA HIS A 236 6.44 -5.00 18.88
C HIS A 236 5.60 -4.12 19.82
N ILE A 237 5.66 -2.79 19.65
CA ILE A 237 5.02 -1.81 20.54
C ILE A 237 3.81 -1.15 19.88
N ALA A 238 2.77 -0.97 20.68
CA ALA A 238 1.58 -0.21 20.37
C ALA A 238 1.71 1.25 20.83
N PHE A 239 1.01 2.14 20.14
CA PHE A 239 1.00 3.57 20.41
C PHE A 239 -0.44 4.10 20.41
N ASP A 240 -0.69 5.11 21.23
CA ASP A 240 -2.00 5.76 21.30
C ASP A 240 -2.24 6.57 20.02
N THR A 241 -3.45 6.48 19.46
CA THR A 241 -3.80 7.20 18.23
C THR A 241 -4.90 8.25 18.45
N PRO A 242 -4.93 9.31 17.63
CA PRO A 242 -6.05 10.26 17.57
C PRO A 242 -7.43 9.64 17.22
N LEU A 243 -7.46 8.34 16.89
CA LEU A 243 -8.66 7.54 16.59
C LEU A 243 -9.30 6.96 17.86
N GLY A 244 -8.84 7.34 19.06
CA GLY A 244 -9.38 6.86 20.34
C GLY A 244 -8.98 5.43 20.74
N VAL A 245 -8.05 4.81 20.01
CA VAL A 245 -7.56 3.45 20.26
C VAL A 245 -6.03 3.37 20.22
N ARG A 246 -5.45 2.38 20.91
CA ARG A 246 -4.05 1.98 20.67
C ARG A 246 -3.94 1.22 19.36
N ALA A 247 -2.95 1.56 18.56
CA ALA A 247 -2.64 0.88 17.31
C ALA A 247 -1.22 0.31 17.31
N GLY A 248 -1.01 -0.75 16.55
CA GLY A 248 0.30 -1.28 16.20
C GLY A 248 0.55 -1.22 14.69
N MET A 249 1.82 -1.30 14.31
CA MET A 249 2.23 -1.47 12.91
C MET A 249 3.08 -2.73 12.76
N LEU A 250 2.89 -3.42 11.65
CA LEU A 250 3.69 -4.53 11.14
C LEU A 250 3.90 -4.31 9.64
N VAL A 251 4.86 -4.97 9.01
CA VAL A 251 5.11 -4.80 7.57
C VAL A 251 5.22 -6.13 6.85
N CYS A 252 4.33 -6.34 5.86
CA CYS A 252 4.40 -7.43 4.89
C CYS A 252 4.60 -8.82 5.51
N TRP A 253 5.81 -9.38 5.39
CA TRP A 253 6.18 -10.69 5.91
C TRP A 253 6.02 -10.84 7.44
N ASP A 254 5.96 -9.74 8.21
CA ASP A 254 5.55 -9.77 9.62
C ASP A 254 4.13 -10.38 9.83
N LEU A 255 3.24 -10.34 8.82
CA LEU A 255 1.90 -10.96 8.84
C LEU A 255 1.96 -12.45 9.20
N SER A 256 3.01 -13.14 8.76
CA SER A 256 3.21 -14.57 8.93
C SER A 256 3.34 -15.00 10.40
N PHE A 257 3.74 -14.10 11.29
CA PHE A 257 4.15 -14.41 12.67
C PHE A 257 3.06 -14.04 13.69
N PRO A 258 2.31 -15.02 14.26
CA PRO A 258 1.31 -14.72 15.29
C PRO A 258 1.90 -14.05 16.53
N GLU A 259 3.18 -14.29 16.83
CA GLU A 259 3.96 -13.70 17.92
C GLU A 259 3.97 -12.17 17.87
N ALA A 260 4.02 -11.60 16.67
CA ALA A 260 4.08 -10.15 16.44
C ALA A 260 2.75 -9.48 16.78
N PHE A 261 1.63 -10.10 16.37
CA PHE A 261 0.29 -9.63 16.74
C PHE A 261 -0.01 -9.87 18.22
N ARG A 262 0.46 -10.99 18.80
CA ARG A 262 0.31 -11.29 20.23
C ARG A 262 1.02 -10.27 21.11
N ALA A 263 2.22 -9.82 20.70
CA ALA A 263 2.96 -8.75 21.37
C ALA A 263 2.21 -7.41 21.31
N LEU A 264 1.73 -7.00 20.14
CA LEU A 264 0.92 -5.78 19.98
C LEU A 264 -0.39 -5.85 20.79
N ALA A 265 -1.03 -7.01 20.83
CA ALA A 265 -2.26 -7.22 21.58
C ALA A 265 -2.04 -7.21 23.10
N ALA A 266 -0.89 -7.68 23.59
CA ALA A 266 -0.47 -7.58 24.98
C ALA A 266 -0.19 -6.11 25.38
N ASP A 267 0.38 -5.31 24.48
CA ASP A 267 0.53 -3.84 24.64
C ASP A 267 -0.78 -3.06 24.31
N GLY A 268 -1.93 -3.75 24.36
CA GLY A 268 -3.25 -3.14 24.28
C GLY A 268 -3.68 -2.65 22.89
N ALA A 269 -2.95 -2.94 21.80
CA ALA A 269 -3.38 -2.55 20.45
C ALA A 269 -4.76 -3.14 20.13
N ARG A 270 -5.72 -2.29 19.78
CA ARG A 270 -7.05 -2.68 19.24
C ARG A 270 -7.05 -2.68 17.70
N LEU A 271 -6.10 -1.95 17.09
CA LEU A 271 -5.91 -1.82 15.65
C LEU A 271 -4.49 -2.24 15.25
N VAL A 272 -4.32 -3.01 14.18
CA VAL A 272 -3.00 -3.35 13.62
C VAL A 272 -2.99 -3.03 12.12
N VAL A 273 -2.11 -2.13 11.70
CA VAL A 273 -1.97 -1.73 10.29
C VAL A 273 -0.77 -2.44 9.66
N VAL A 274 -0.95 -2.99 8.45
CA VAL A 274 0.04 -3.84 7.77
C VAL A 274 0.26 -3.41 6.31
N PRO A 275 1.05 -2.35 6.06
CA PRO A 275 1.54 -2.02 4.72
C PRO A 275 2.37 -3.19 4.14
N SER A 276 2.13 -3.56 2.88
CA SER A 276 2.73 -4.79 2.32
C SER A 276 3.07 -4.70 0.83
N PHE A 277 4.19 -5.31 0.42
CA PHE A 277 4.54 -5.53 -0.98
C PHE A 277 4.59 -7.03 -1.24
N TRP A 278 3.45 -7.62 -1.58
CA TRP A 278 3.27 -9.07 -1.75
C TRP A 278 2.73 -9.40 -3.15
N VAL A 279 3.51 -10.17 -3.90
CA VAL A 279 3.19 -10.62 -5.26
C VAL A 279 2.64 -12.05 -5.22
N ALA A 280 1.65 -12.34 -6.06
CA ALA A 280 1.17 -13.70 -6.30
C ALA A 280 2.15 -14.54 -7.13
N ARG A 281 3.03 -13.89 -7.92
CA ARG A 281 4.15 -14.52 -8.65
C ARG A 281 5.33 -13.58 -8.78
N ASP A 282 6.51 -14.09 -8.44
CA ASP A 282 7.78 -13.56 -8.93
C ASP A 282 8.02 -13.92 -10.40
N VAL A 283 8.97 -13.24 -11.03
CA VAL A 283 9.34 -13.48 -12.43
C VAL A 283 10.27 -14.69 -12.55
N GLY A 284 9.83 -15.72 -13.27
CA GLY A 284 10.69 -16.82 -13.75
C GLY A 284 10.25 -18.22 -13.33
N GLU A 285 9.66 -18.39 -12.14
CA GLU A 285 9.25 -19.70 -11.61
C GLU A 285 7.81 -19.72 -11.06
N PRO A 286 7.10 -20.86 -11.14
CA PRO A 286 5.77 -21.01 -10.55
C PRO A 286 5.87 -21.17 -9.03
N VAL A 287 5.73 -20.07 -8.29
CA VAL A 287 5.81 -19.95 -6.82
C VAL A 287 5.15 -21.10 -6.04
N ASN A 288 4.06 -21.68 -6.55
CA ASN A 288 3.62 -23.00 -6.10
C ASN A 288 2.94 -23.81 -7.23
N PRO A 289 3.46 -24.99 -7.63
CA PRO A 289 2.83 -25.85 -8.63
C PRO A 289 1.58 -26.60 -8.12
N VAL A 290 1.39 -26.68 -6.79
CA VAL A 290 0.23 -27.36 -6.16
C VAL A 290 -1.00 -26.46 -6.12
N ASN A 291 -0.82 -25.17 -5.81
CA ASN A 291 -1.91 -24.19 -5.77
C ASN A 291 -1.47 -22.84 -6.36
N ARG A 292 -1.94 -22.53 -7.57
CA ARG A 292 -1.66 -21.25 -8.27
C ARG A 292 -2.17 -19.99 -7.55
N HIS A 293 -3.00 -20.15 -6.52
CA HIS A 293 -3.58 -19.09 -5.69
C HIS A 293 -3.08 -19.13 -4.23
N ALA A 294 -1.99 -19.86 -3.94
CA ALA A 294 -1.45 -20.04 -2.57
C ALA A 294 -1.26 -18.70 -1.83
N GLU A 295 -0.61 -17.73 -2.46
CA GLU A 295 -0.36 -16.40 -1.87
C GLU A 295 -1.66 -15.67 -1.50
N ARG A 296 -2.65 -15.62 -2.40
CA ARG A 296 -3.94 -14.97 -2.13
C ARG A 296 -4.69 -15.67 -0.99
N LEU A 297 -4.70 -17.01 -1.00
CA LEU A 297 -5.30 -17.83 0.07
C LEU A 297 -4.59 -17.61 1.42
N PHE A 298 -3.26 -17.51 1.43
CA PHE A 298 -2.49 -17.21 2.63
C PHE A 298 -2.86 -15.83 3.20
N LEU A 299 -2.87 -14.79 2.36
CA LEU A 299 -3.23 -13.44 2.77
C LEU A 299 -4.68 -13.34 3.28
N ASP A 300 -5.65 -13.93 2.57
CA ASP A 300 -7.05 -14.01 3.01
C ASP A 300 -7.18 -14.71 4.37
N THR A 301 -6.47 -15.84 4.55
CA THR A 301 -6.53 -16.62 5.80
C THR A 301 -5.89 -15.88 6.96
N MET A 302 -4.70 -15.30 6.77
CA MET A 302 -3.94 -14.70 7.86
C MET A 302 -4.56 -13.37 8.33
N CYS A 303 -5.09 -12.53 7.44
CA CYS A 303 -5.73 -11.28 7.86
C CYS A 303 -6.91 -11.55 8.83
N VAL A 304 -7.74 -12.55 8.52
CA VAL A 304 -8.86 -12.96 9.38
C VAL A 304 -8.38 -13.70 10.63
N ALA A 305 -7.44 -14.64 10.50
CA ALA A 305 -6.90 -15.38 11.65
C ALA A 305 -6.29 -14.45 12.70
N ARG A 306 -5.45 -13.50 12.29
CA ARG A 306 -4.80 -12.54 13.21
C ARG A 306 -5.80 -11.61 13.89
N ALA A 307 -6.92 -11.26 13.22
CA ALA A 307 -8.00 -10.48 13.82
C ALA A 307 -8.74 -11.26 14.93
N PHE A 308 -9.08 -12.53 14.68
CA PHE A 308 -9.74 -13.42 15.64
C PHE A 308 -8.84 -13.83 16.81
N GLU A 309 -7.59 -14.22 16.54
CA GLU A 309 -6.61 -14.67 17.55
C GLU A 309 -6.34 -13.63 18.65
N ASN A 310 -6.48 -12.34 18.33
CA ASN A 310 -5.98 -11.23 19.13
C ASN A 310 -7.07 -10.20 19.51
N SER A 311 -8.33 -10.40 19.12
CA SER A 311 -9.40 -9.41 19.23
C SER A 311 -8.99 -8.03 18.68
N CYS A 312 -8.45 -8.01 17.46
CA CYS A 312 -7.92 -6.80 16.82
C CYS A 312 -8.61 -6.52 15.49
N ALA A 313 -8.85 -5.24 15.17
CA ALA A 313 -9.00 -4.80 13.80
C ALA A 313 -7.66 -4.95 13.07
N VAL A 314 -7.63 -5.62 11.91
CA VAL A 314 -6.44 -5.78 11.07
C VAL A 314 -6.66 -5.08 9.74
N VAL A 315 -5.76 -4.16 9.39
CA VAL A 315 -5.83 -3.33 8.17
C VAL A 315 -4.63 -3.66 7.29
N TYR A 316 -4.80 -4.67 6.44
CA TYR A 316 -3.77 -5.15 5.53
C TYR A 316 -3.91 -4.42 4.18
N VAL A 317 -2.85 -3.74 3.74
CA VAL A 317 -2.88 -2.94 2.50
C VAL A 317 -1.67 -3.28 1.66
N ASN A 318 -1.94 -3.91 0.52
CA ASN A 318 -0.94 -4.51 -0.35
C ASN A 318 -0.81 -3.77 -1.69
N CYS A 319 0.38 -3.82 -2.27
CA CYS A 319 0.63 -3.34 -3.63
C CYS A 319 -0.25 -4.07 -4.66
N GLY A 320 -0.49 -3.38 -5.77
CA GLY A 320 -1.40 -3.80 -6.83
C GLY A 320 -1.04 -3.07 -8.10
N GLY A 321 -0.84 -3.83 -9.19
CA GLY A 321 -0.26 -3.36 -10.43
C GLY A 321 -1.23 -2.59 -11.33
N ALA A 322 -0.89 -2.47 -12.61
CA ALA A 322 -1.62 -1.66 -13.57
C ALA A 322 -3.14 -1.97 -13.62
N THR A 323 -3.96 -0.92 -13.72
CA THR A 323 -5.43 -1.01 -13.82
C THR A 323 -5.95 -1.23 -15.23
N ALA A 324 -5.06 -1.25 -16.22
CA ALA A 324 -5.38 -1.47 -17.63
C ALA A 324 -4.59 -2.66 -18.17
N ALA A 325 -5.26 -3.54 -18.92
CA ALA A 325 -4.73 -4.82 -19.38
C ALA A 325 -3.48 -4.75 -20.28
N GLU A 326 -3.18 -3.60 -20.86
CA GLU A 326 -2.03 -3.41 -21.77
C GLU A 326 -1.42 -2.01 -21.67
N ALA A 327 -1.04 -1.57 -20.46
CA ALA A 327 -0.13 -0.45 -20.33
C ALA A 327 1.27 -0.88 -20.83
N GLU A 328 1.59 -0.68 -22.11
CA GLU A 328 3.00 -0.80 -22.50
C GLU A 328 3.79 0.34 -21.87
N THR A 329 4.66 -0.07 -20.96
CA THR A 329 5.75 0.71 -20.40
C THR A 329 7.02 0.36 -21.17
N ALA A 330 8.16 0.83 -20.67
CA ALA A 330 9.02 -0.08 -19.92
C ALA A 330 9.37 -1.41 -20.60
N ALA A 331 9.49 -2.44 -19.78
CA ALA A 331 9.88 -3.79 -20.18
C ALA A 331 9.03 -4.41 -21.30
N GLY A 332 7.83 -3.88 -21.54
CA GLY A 332 6.91 -4.33 -22.58
C GLY A 332 5.47 -4.05 -22.17
N THR A 333 4.54 -4.91 -22.59
CA THR A 333 3.12 -4.79 -22.21
C THR A 333 2.91 -5.20 -20.76
N VAL A 334 2.81 -4.23 -19.85
CA VAL A 334 2.35 -4.49 -18.48
C VAL A 334 0.88 -4.89 -18.54
N ARG A 335 0.59 -5.98 -17.85
CA ARG A 335 -0.74 -6.58 -17.78
C ARG A 335 -1.51 -6.02 -16.60
N GLU A 336 -2.82 -6.18 -16.62
CA GLU A 336 -3.66 -5.87 -15.47
C GLU A 336 -3.15 -6.61 -14.22
N GLY A 337 -3.02 -5.89 -13.11
CA GLY A 337 -2.49 -6.41 -11.86
C GLY A 337 -1.03 -6.87 -11.89
N HIS A 338 -0.23 -6.42 -12.86
CA HIS A 338 1.22 -6.61 -12.89
C HIS A 338 1.97 -5.26 -12.81
N ASP A 339 3.23 -5.27 -12.38
CA ASP A 339 4.13 -4.12 -12.43
C ASP A 339 4.99 -4.09 -13.71
N ALA A 340 5.86 -3.08 -13.80
CA ALA A 340 6.79 -2.89 -14.92
C ALA A 340 7.85 -4.01 -15.00
N GLU A 341 8.20 -4.64 -13.88
CA GLU A 341 9.03 -5.84 -13.81
C GLU A 341 8.31 -7.10 -14.32
N GLY A 342 6.98 -7.10 -14.31
CA GLY A 342 6.13 -8.22 -14.78
C GLY A 342 5.73 -9.22 -13.69
N ARG A 343 5.82 -8.86 -12.41
CA ARG A 343 5.34 -9.67 -11.27
C ARG A 343 3.81 -9.61 -11.21
N GLU A 344 3.13 -10.73 -10.94
CA GLU A 344 1.66 -10.71 -10.70
C GLU A 344 1.43 -10.25 -9.26
N HIS A 345 0.76 -9.12 -9.01
CA HIS A 345 0.47 -8.68 -7.64
C HIS A 345 -0.59 -9.55 -6.98
N ALA A 346 -0.46 -9.81 -5.67
CA ALA A 346 -1.51 -10.55 -4.97
C ALA A 346 -2.78 -9.72 -4.82
N GLY A 347 -2.69 -8.42 -4.53
CA GLY A 347 -3.82 -7.63 -4.05
C GLY A 347 -4.21 -8.12 -2.66
N VAL A 348 -5.50 -8.41 -2.44
CA VAL A 348 -6.04 -8.95 -1.17
C VAL A 348 -5.97 -7.93 -0.02
N SER A 349 -5.74 -6.65 -0.34
CA SER A 349 -5.90 -5.52 0.59
C SER A 349 -7.29 -5.56 1.23
N GLN A 350 -7.34 -5.60 2.57
CA GLN A 350 -8.56 -5.85 3.31
C GLN A 350 -8.54 -5.28 4.73
N ALA A 351 -9.75 -5.07 5.24
CA ALA A 351 -10.00 -4.78 6.64
C ALA A 351 -10.67 -6.00 7.27
N ALA A 352 -10.06 -6.61 8.29
CA ALA A 352 -10.58 -7.77 8.99
C ALA A 352 -10.88 -7.45 10.46
N MET A 353 -11.97 -8.02 10.98
CA MET A 353 -12.43 -7.87 12.36
C MET A 353 -12.71 -9.25 12.98
N PRO A 354 -12.53 -9.45 14.30
CA PRO A 354 -13.06 -10.62 14.99
C PRO A 354 -14.59 -10.68 14.85
N MET A 355 -15.16 -11.88 14.97
CA MET A 355 -16.58 -12.21 14.71
C MET A 355 -17.04 -12.03 13.24
N VAL A 356 -16.64 -10.96 12.55
CA VAL A 356 -17.12 -10.60 11.20
C VAL A 356 -16.25 -11.20 10.08
N GLY A 357 -14.94 -11.36 10.31
CA GLY A 357 -13.99 -11.69 9.25
C GLY A 357 -13.65 -10.46 8.40
N ALA A 358 -13.49 -10.65 7.09
CA ALA A 358 -13.18 -9.55 6.18
C ALA A 358 -14.39 -8.62 5.99
N VAL A 359 -14.30 -7.38 6.50
CA VAL A 359 -15.31 -6.32 6.39
C VAL A 359 -15.35 -5.72 4.98
N ALA A 360 -14.18 -5.63 4.32
CA ALA A 360 -14.06 -5.34 2.90
C ALA A 360 -12.74 -5.88 2.36
N ARG A 361 -12.71 -6.19 1.06
CA ARG A 361 -11.52 -6.70 0.33
C ARG A 361 -11.45 -6.14 -1.08
N ILE A 362 -10.23 -5.84 -1.54
CA ILE A 362 -9.86 -5.66 -2.95
C ILE A 362 -9.22 -6.98 -3.40
N GLY A 363 -10.02 -7.84 -4.04
CA GLY A 363 -9.68 -9.26 -4.25
C GLY A 363 -8.72 -9.58 -5.41
N HIS A 364 -8.28 -8.57 -6.15
CA HIS A 364 -7.51 -8.71 -7.39
C HIS A 364 -6.17 -7.97 -7.33
N GLY A 365 -5.24 -8.37 -8.19
CA GLY A 365 -3.91 -7.76 -8.28
C GLY A 365 -3.88 -6.34 -8.86
N ALA A 366 -4.95 -5.85 -9.50
CA ALA A 366 -5.01 -4.48 -10.00
C ALA A 366 -5.11 -3.45 -8.86
N GLU A 367 -4.51 -2.27 -9.04
CA GLU A 367 -4.73 -1.12 -8.18
C GLU A 367 -6.22 -0.78 -8.08
N GLU A 368 -6.70 -0.57 -6.86
CA GLU A 368 -7.98 0.08 -6.57
C GLU A 368 -7.74 1.07 -5.42
N MET A 369 -8.68 1.99 -5.22
CA MET A 369 -8.81 2.77 -4.00
C MET A 369 -10.22 2.60 -3.45
N ARG A 370 -10.34 2.08 -2.23
CA ARG A 370 -11.63 1.87 -1.56
C ARG A 370 -11.63 2.49 -0.15
N VAL A 371 -12.72 3.16 0.20
CA VAL A 371 -12.99 3.63 1.57
C VAL A 371 -13.89 2.61 2.28
N VAL A 372 -13.45 2.14 3.44
CA VAL A 372 -14.11 1.10 4.24
C VAL A 372 -14.53 1.67 5.59
N GLU A 373 -15.70 1.28 6.12
CA GLU A 373 -16.12 1.63 7.48
C GLU A 373 -15.81 0.48 8.46
N LEU A 374 -15.14 0.79 9.58
CA LEU A 374 -14.93 -0.14 10.71
C LEU A 374 -15.56 0.41 11.99
N ASP A 375 -16.60 -0.26 12.50
CA ASP A 375 -17.12 -0.04 13.85
C ASP A 375 -16.22 -0.74 14.87
N LEU A 376 -15.36 0.02 15.54
CA LEU A 376 -14.43 -0.52 16.53
C LEU A 376 -15.13 -0.92 17.85
N GLY A 377 -16.40 -0.55 18.05
CA GLY A 377 -17.21 -1.03 19.17
C GLY A 377 -17.45 -2.54 19.12
N LEU A 378 -17.39 -3.16 17.94
CA LEU A 378 -17.47 -4.62 17.79
C LEU A 378 -16.30 -5.36 18.47
N LEU A 379 -15.17 -4.70 18.70
CA LEU A 379 -14.06 -5.30 19.46
C LEU A 379 -14.45 -5.56 20.91
N GLU A 380 -15.23 -4.67 21.54
CA GLU A 380 -15.72 -4.89 22.91
C GLU A 380 -16.71 -6.05 23.00
N VAL A 381 -17.43 -6.37 21.91
CA VAL A 381 -18.29 -7.57 21.84
C VAL A 381 -17.42 -8.83 21.71
N ALA A 382 -16.42 -8.80 20.84
CA ALA A 382 -15.49 -9.92 20.64
C ALA A 382 -14.71 -10.25 21.91
N GLU A 383 -14.22 -9.26 22.66
CA GLU A 383 -13.54 -9.48 23.93
C GLU A 383 -14.49 -10.06 25.00
N LYS A 384 -15.73 -9.56 25.09
CA LYS A 384 -16.73 -10.11 26.02
C LYS A 384 -17.11 -11.55 25.69
N ALA A 385 -17.13 -11.92 24.41
CA ALA A 385 -17.53 -13.25 23.93
C ALA A 385 -16.40 -14.29 23.93
N TYR A 386 -15.22 -13.96 23.40
CA TYR A 386 -14.10 -14.90 23.21
C TYR A 386 -13.02 -14.82 24.26
N LYS A 387 -12.81 -13.64 24.87
CA LYS A 387 -11.88 -13.42 25.99
C LYS A 387 -10.40 -13.83 25.79
N PRO A 388 -9.81 -13.77 24.57
CA PRO A 388 -8.42 -14.20 24.38
C PRO A 388 -7.42 -13.35 25.15
N ARG A 389 -7.71 -12.07 25.42
CA ARG A 389 -6.85 -11.21 26.26
C ARG A 389 -7.02 -11.49 27.76
N ASP A 390 -8.24 -11.77 28.24
CA ASP A 390 -8.42 -12.26 29.62
C ASP A 390 -7.53 -13.49 29.86
N ASP A 391 -7.45 -14.41 28.89
CA ASP A 391 -6.64 -15.64 29.01
C ASP A 391 -5.13 -15.39 28.98
N MET A 392 -4.67 -14.34 28.29
CA MET A 392 -3.27 -13.89 28.36
C MET A 392 -2.91 -13.30 29.74
N GLU A 393 -3.83 -12.62 30.40
CA GLU A 393 -3.64 -12.02 31.73
C GLU A 393 -3.82 -13.02 32.89
N ARG A 394 -4.44 -14.19 32.64
CA ARG A 394 -4.74 -15.18 33.69
C ARG A 394 -3.50 -15.90 34.20
N ARG A 395 -3.41 -16.02 35.52
CA ARG A 395 -2.41 -16.83 36.22
C ARG A 395 -2.52 -18.29 35.77
N GLY A 396 -1.55 -18.74 34.96
CA GLY A 396 -1.54 -20.07 34.34
C GLY A 396 -1.42 -20.02 32.82
N TRP A 397 -1.49 -18.83 32.20
CA TRP A 397 -1.06 -18.60 30.81
C TRP A 397 0.34 -19.19 30.58
N LYS A 398 0.52 -19.85 29.43
CA LYS A 398 1.66 -20.75 29.18
C LYS A 398 2.77 -20.20 28.29
N TYR A 399 2.57 -19.01 27.73
CA TYR A 399 3.50 -18.40 26.79
C TYR A 399 4.06 -17.12 27.41
N GLU A 400 5.26 -17.18 27.97
CA GLU A 400 5.95 -15.97 28.43
C GLU A 400 6.75 -15.39 27.27
N ALA A 401 6.57 -14.09 27.02
CA ALA A 401 7.48 -13.32 26.18
C ALA A 401 8.72 -13.01 27.02
N ASP A 402 9.86 -13.60 26.69
CA ASP A 402 11.11 -13.28 27.37
C ASP A 402 11.66 -11.90 26.96
N VAL A 403 12.74 -11.46 27.62
CA VAL A 403 13.37 -10.14 27.35
C VAL A 403 14.08 -10.08 25.98
N SER A 404 14.03 -11.15 25.17
CA SER A 404 14.43 -11.15 23.75
C SER A 404 13.24 -11.10 22.78
N GLY A 405 12.00 -11.07 23.30
CA GLY A 405 10.77 -11.04 22.50
C GLY A 405 10.34 -12.41 21.98
N ILE A 406 11.05 -13.47 22.37
CA ILE A 406 10.72 -14.84 21.99
C ILE A 406 9.66 -15.35 22.96
N TRP A 407 8.47 -15.68 22.43
CA TRP A 407 7.45 -16.39 23.19
C TRP A 407 7.90 -17.84 23.40
N ARG A 408 8.14 -18.23 24.65
CA ARG A 408 8.46 -19.61 25.00
C ARG A 408 7.29 -20.22 25.74
N THR A 409 7.00 -21.49 25.46
CA THR A 409 6.23 -22.32 26.38
C THR A 409 7.00 -22.44 27.69
N GLN A 410 6.35 -22.17 28.81
CA GLN A 410 6.82 -22.66 30.11
C GLN A 410 7.00 -24.19 30.00
N ASP A 411 8.17 -24.70 30.38
CA ASP A 411 8.54 -26.11 30.44
C ASP A 411 8.74 -26.85 29.08
N LEU A 412 9.69 -26.37 28.24
CA LEU A 412 10.38 -27.15 27.19
C LEU A 412 11.91 -26.98 27.27
#